data_AF-A0A965YJQ3-F1
#
_entry.id   AF-A0A965YJQ3-F1
#
_cell.length_a   1.000
_cell.length_b   1.000
_cell.length_c   1.000
_cell.angle_alpha   90.00
_cell.angle_beta   90.00
_cell.angle_gamma   90.00
#
_symmetry.space_group_name_H-M   'P 1'
#
loop_
_entity.id
_entity.type
_entity.pdbx_description
1 polymer ?
#
loop_
_entity_poly.entity_id
_entity_poly.type
_entity_poly.pdbx_seq_one_letter_code
_entity_poly.pdbx_strand_id
1 'polypeptide(L)'
;MINRVLIRVKTVQLLYANLNNPNSSQVSAENELQTSLDKTYELYHWLLQLAVDITSYAVKRIEIGLNKMRPTPEESNPNRRFINNKFAKQLAKNKELAKYVSDHGISWEENNDLIKNLYELICRSDIYKEYMAAPSSDYENDKVFWRRIYKKILMPDKALDAQIEEINLYWNDDSETVFSFIDKTVKHFCVENEENQSLLPMYRDESDKEFAIQLYKFAIENKDEYMKWIEDTAKNWEVERIAAMDIAIMQAAIAELTHFPTIPVNVTLNEYIEISKFYSTEKSCTFINGVLDSITNKLRKENKLLKVGALVKNDYK
;
A
#
# COMPACT_ATOMS: atom_id res chain seq x y z
N MET A 1 -1.29 -8.40 4.72
CA MET A 1 -1.43 -7.30 3.74
C MET A 1 -0.09 -6.60 3.65
N ILE A 2 0.32 -5.97 4.75
CA ILE A 2 1.64 -5.39 4.97
C ILE A 2 2.70 -6.46 4.75
N ASN A 3 3.53 -6.22 3.74
CA ASN A 3 4.65 -7.06 3.36
C ASN A 3 5.96 -6.30 3.59
N ARG A 4 7.09 -7.00 3.46
CA ARG A 4 8.41 -6.40 3.67
C ARG A 4 8.72 -5.23 2.74
N VAL A 5 8.16 -5.22 1.53
CA VAL A 5 8.30 -4.10 0.58
C VAL A 5 7.69 -2.83 1.18
N LEU A 6 6.42 -2.86 1.59
CA LEU A 6 5.75 -1.72 2.22
C LEU A 6 6.45 -1.30 3.52
N ILE A 7 6.89 -2.26 4.32
CA ILE A 7 7.63 -1.97 5.57
C ILE A 7 8.91 -1.18 5.28
N ARG A 8 9.68 -1.54 4.24
CA ARG A 8 10.88 -0.78 3.85
C ARG A 8 10.55 0.64 3.41
N VAL A 9 9.50 0.80 2.60
CA VAL A 9 9.04 2.14 2.16
C VAL A 9 8.66 3.00 3.36
N LYS A 10 7.81 2.48 4.26
CA LYS A 10 7.42 3.20 5.49
C LYS A 10 8.62 3.53 6.37
N THR A 11 9.56 2.60 6.52
CA THR A 11 10.82 2.82 7.23
C THR A 11 11.57 4.01 6.64
N VAL A 12 11.79 4.02 5.31
CA VAL A 12 12.50 5.11 4.62
C VAL A 12 11.79 6.46 4.78
N GLN A 13 10.47 6.50 4.61
CA GLN A 13 9.67 7.72 4.77
C GLN A 13 9.83 8.32 6.19
N LEU A 14 9.78 7.46 7.21
CA LEU A 14 9.91 7.89 8.61
C LEU A 14 11.34 8.29 8.97
N LEU A 15 12.35 7.61 8.41
CA LEU A 15 13.74 8.03 8.55
C LEU A 15 13.95 9.41 7.91
N TYR A 16 13.40 9.65 6.73
CA TYR A 16 13.44 10.95 6.07
C TYR A 16 12.76 12.05 6.91
N ALA A 17 11.59 11.75 7.48
CA ALA A 17 10.90 12.67 8.39
C ALA A 17 11.73 12.97 9.64
N ASN A 18 12.38 11.96 10.24
CA ASN A 18 13.24 12.10 11.41
C ASN A 18 14.50 12.93 11.12
N LEU A 19 15.14 12.75 9.95
CA LEU A 19 16.30 13.54 9.53
C LEU A 19 15.97 15.03 9.42
N ASN A 20 14.74 15.37 9.01
CA ASN A 20 14.27 16.75 8.94
C ASN A 20 13.74 17.29 10.29
N ASN A 21 13.39 16.41 11.24
CA ASN A 21 12.84 16.75 12.56
C ASN A 21 13.53 15.96 13.70
N PRO A 22 14.78 16.29 14.06
CA PRO A 22 15.61 15.51 14.98
C PRO A 22 15.18 15.53 16.47
N ASN A 23 14.17 16.35 16.83
CA ASN A 23 13.67 16.44 18.21
C ASN A 23 12.66 15.35 18.59
N SER A 24 12.35 14.42 17.68
CA SER A 24 11.48 13.27 17.97
C SER A 24 12.24 12.25 18.84
N SER A 25 11.66 11.85 19.97
CA SER A 25 12.24 10.81 20.82
C SER A 25 12.14 9.43 20.16
N GLN A 26 13.05 8.51 20.48
CA GLN A 26 13.04 7.15 19.91
C GLN A 26 11.72 6.39 20.19
N VAL A 27 11.11 6.62 21.36
CA VAL A 27 9.79 6.06 21.72
C VAL A 27 8.68 6.67 20.86
N SER A 28 8.79 7.94 20.46
CA SER A 28 7.86 8.54 19.51
C SER A 28 7.96 7.89 18.14
N ALA A 29 9.18 7.53 17.73
CA ALA A 29 9.48 7.03 16.40
C ALA A 29 8.91 5.60 16.15
N GLU A 30 9.06 4.67 17.10
CA GLU A 30 8.46 3.33 17.00
C GLU A 30 6.92 3.39 16.96
N ASN A 31 6.33 4.25 17.78
CA ASN A 31 4.88 4.50 17.77
C ASN A 31 4.41 5.09 16.43
N GLU A 32 5.23 5.93 15.80
CA GLU A 32 4.94 6.55 14.51
C GLU A 32 4.95 5.52 13.37
N LEU A 33 5.89 4.56 13.38
CA LEU A 33 5.87 3.43 12.42
C LEU A 33 4.61 2.60 12.56
N GLN A 34 4.29 2.18 13.78
CA GLN A 34 3.10 1.38 14.03
C GLN A 34 1.85 2.13 13.58
N THR A 35 1.74 3.43 13.91
CA THR A 35 0.65 4.31 13.47
C THR A 35 0.56 4.37 11.95
N SER A 36 1.68 4.56 11.25
CA SER A 36 1.73 4.64 9.79
C SER A 36 1.26 3.33 9.14
N LEU A 37 1.68 2.18 9.66
CA LEU A 37 1.26 0.85 9.21
C LEU A 37 -0.23 0.59 9.48
N ASP A 38 -0.72 0.97 10.67
CA ASP A 38 -2.14 0.89 11.04
C ASP A 38 -2.99 1.74 10.09
N LYS A 39 -2.53 2.95 9.76
CA LYS A 39 -3.21 3.81 8.79
C LYS A 39 -3.21 3.22 7.39
N THR A 40 -2.17 2.55 6.92
CA THR A 40 -2.25 1.83 5.63
C THR A 40 -3.34 0.74 5.65
N TYR A 41 -3.49 0.03 6.77
CA TYR A 41 -4.54 -1.00 6.93
C TYR A 41 -5.94 -0.39 7.04
N GLU A 42 -6.06 0.80 7.62
CA GLU A 42 -7.30 1.58 7.64
C GLU A 42 -7.71 1.96 6.21
N LEU A 43 -6.78 2.46 5.38
CA LEU A 43 -7.04 2.81 3.96
C LEU A 43 -7.59 1.63 3.16
N TYR A 44 -7.08 0.42 3.41
CA TYR A 44 -7.59 -0.80 2.80
C TYR A 44 -9.09 -1.03 3.08
N HIS A 45 -9.56 -0.75 4.30
CA HIS A 45 -10.97 -0.85 4.64
C HIS A 45 -11.80 0.29 4.06
N TRP A 46 -11.27 1.53 4.06
CA TRP A 46 -11.90 2.68 3.39
C TRP A 46 -12.21 2.38 1.93
N LEU A 47 -11.24 1.83 1.20
CA LEU A 47 -11.37 1.52 -0.22
C LEU A 47 -12.22 0.28 -0.50
N LEU A 48 -12.31 -0.69 0.42
CA LEU A 48 -13.30 -1.76 0.34
C LEU A 48 -14.72 -1.23 0.56
N GLN A 49 -14.91 -0.39 1.58
CA GLN A 49 -16.19 0.23 1.90
C GLN A 49 -16.70 1.10 0.75
N LEU A 50 -15.79 1.74 0.00
CA LEU A 50 -16.13 2.54 -1.17
C LEU A 50 -16.97 1.78 -2.21
N ALA A 51 -16.69 0.49 -2.47
CA ALA A 51 -17.50 -0.31 -3.40
C ALA A 51 -18.92 -0.57 -2.87
N VAL A 52 -19.06 -0.74 -1.55
CA VAL A 52 -20.35 -0.90 -0.87
C VAL A 52 -21.16 0.38 -0.99
N ASP A 53 -20.54 1.53 -0.76
CA ASP A 53 -21.22 2.84 -0.76
C ASP A 53 -21.62 3.26 -2.18
N ILE A 54 -20.78 3.03 -3.18
CA ILE A 54 -21.13 3.23 -4.59
C ILE A 54 -22.30 2.34 -5.00
N THR A 55 -22.32 1.08 -4.57
CA THR A 55 -23.43 0.15 -4.87
C THR A 55 -24.71 0.58 -4.18
N SER A 56 -24.62 1.02 -2.93
CA SER A 56 -25.75 1.53 -2.14
C SER A 56 -26.31 2.82 -2.73
N TYR A 57 -25.44 3.71 -3.23
CA TYR A 57 -25.85 4.90 -3.98
C TYR A 57 -26.66 4.53 -5.22
N ALA A 58 -26.22 3.53 -5.99
CA ALA A 58 -26.95 3.06 -7.16
C ALA A 58 -28.33 2.49 -6.84
N VAL A 59 -28.47 1.79 -5.70
CA VAL A 59 -29.77 1.32 -5.19
C VAL A 59 -30.69 2.51 -4.94
N LYS A 60 -30.23 3.50 -4.17
CA LYS A 60 -31.00 4.73 -3.89
C LYS A 60 -31.43 5.45 -5.18
N ARG A 61 -30.55 5.51 -6.19
CA ARG A 61 -30.86 6.11 -7.50
C ARG A 61 -31.99 5.39 -8.24
N ILE A 62 -31.98 4.06 -8.24
CA ILE A 62 -33.04 3.25 -8.84
C ILE A 62 -34.37 3.47 -8.11
N GLU A 63 -34.35 3.49 -6.77
CA GLU A 63 -35.55 3.73 -5.96
C GLU A 63 -36.15 5.11 -6.21
N ILE A 64 -35.30 6.15 -6.27
CA ILE A 64 -35.75 7.51 -6.63
C ILE A 64 -36.41 7.52 -8.01
N GLY A 65 -35.82 6.85 -9.01
CA GLY A 65 -36.37 6.75 -10.36
C GLY A 65 -37.76 6.10 -10.39
N LEU A 66 -37.90 4.95 -9.72
CA LEU A 66 -39.17 4.20 -9.63
C LEU A 66 -40.29 4.98 -8.93
N ASN A 67 -39.93 5.84 -7.97
CA ASN A 67 -40.87 6.63 -7.19
C ASN A 67 -41.21 8.00 -7.82
N LYS A 68 -40.67 8.33 -9.00
CA LYS A 68 -41.03 9.58 -9.71
C LYS A 68 -42.49 9.55 -10.14
N MET A 69 -43.14 10.71 -10.14
CA MET A 69 -44.50 10.85 -10.68
C MET A 69 -44.60 10.55 -12.18
N ARG A 70 -43.50 10.73 -12.93
CA ARG A 70 -43.37 10.43 -14.35
C ARG A 70 -41.99 9.80 -14.62
N PRO A 71 -41.81 8.50 -14.37
CA PRO A 71 -40.56 7.81 -14.63
C PRO A 71 -40.34 7.65 -16.15
N THR A 72 -39.08 7.68 -16.60
CA THR A 72 -38.77 7.27 -17.99
C THR A 72 -38.99 5.76 -18.18
N PRO A 73 -39.00 5.23 -19.42
CA PRO A 73 -39.06 3.78 -19.64
C PRO A 73 -37.94 3.01 -18.92
N GLU A 74 -36.72 3.54 -18.94
CA GLU A 74 -35.56 2.97 -18.27
C GLU A 74 -35.68 3.05 -16.74
N GLU A 75 -36.34 4.08 -16.20
CA GLU A 75 -36.60 4.20 -14.76
C GLU A 75 -37.74 3.30 -14.30
N SER A 76 -38.71 3.03 -15.18
CA SER A 76 -39.84 2.14 -14.90
C SER A 76 -39.42 0.67 -14.91
N ASN A 77 -38.45 0.31 -15.75
CA ASN A 77 -37.88 -1.02 -15.82
C ASN A 77 -36.33 -0.97 -15.81
N PRO A 78 -35.72 -0.63 -14.66
CA PRO A 78 -34.29 -0.42 -14.57
C PRO A 78 -33.54 -1.74 -14.68
N ASN A 79 -32.41 -1.74 -15.40
CA ASN A 79 -31.49 -2.86 -15.39
C ASN A 79 -30.83 -2.96 -13.99
N ARG A 80 -31.19 -3.99 -13.24
CA ARG A 80 -30.74 -4.21 -11.85
C ARG A 80 -29.41 -4.95 -11.75
N ARG A 81 -28.73 -5.26 -12.85
CA ARG A 81 -27.51 -6.09 -12.82
C ARG A 81 -26.41 -5.52 -11.93
N PHE A 82 -26.15 -4.22 -11.97
CA PHE A 82 -25.15 -3.58 -11.11
C PHE A 82 -25.48 -3.76 -9.62
N ILE A 83 -26.70 -3.42 -9.20
CA ILE A 83 -27.12 -3.57 -7.80
C ILE A 83 -27.29 -5.03 -7.35
N ASN A 84 -27.37 -5.95 -8.30
CA ASN A 84 -27.44 -7.39 -8.06
C ASN A 84 -26.09 -8.10 -8.13
N ASN A 85 -24.99 -7.36 -8.33
CA ASN A 85 -23.64 -7.91 -8.30
C ASN A 85 -23.41 -8.68 -6.99
N LYS A 86 -23.16 -9.99 -7.11
CA LYS A 86 -23.08 -10.93 -5.98
C LYS A 86 -21.87 -10.67 -5.10
N PHE A 87 -20.74 -10.29 -5.70
CA PHE A 87 -19.54 -9.90 -4.96
C PHE A 87 -19.81 -8.66 -4.08
N ALA A 88 -20.37 -7.59 -4.66
CA ALA A 88 -20.67 -6.36 -3.90
C ALA A 88 -21.65 -6.62 -2.75
N LYS A 89 -22.68 -7.44 -2.98
CA LYS A 89 -23.62 -7.85 -1.92
C LYS A 89 -22.95 -8.66 -0.82
N GLN A 90 -22.02 -9.55 -1.16
CA GLN A 90 -21.27 -10.31 -0.17
C GLN A 90 -20.32 -9.40 0.63
N LEU A 91 -19.62 -8.49 -0.04
CA LEU A 91 -18.75 -7.51 0.61
C LEU A 91 -19.53 -6.62 1.58
N ALA A 92 -20.72 -6.15 1.20
CA ALA A 92 -21.60 -5.34 2.04
C ALA A 92 -22.09 -6.08 3.31
N LYS A 93 -22.12 -7.41 3.30
CA LYS A 93 -22.52 -8.24 4.45
C LYS A 93 -21.32 -8.79 5.23
N ASN A 94 -20.10 -8.50 4.78
CA ASN A 94 -18.90 -9.10 5.34
C ASN A 94 -18.72 -8.69 6.81
N LYS A 95 -18.62 -9.68 7.71
CA LYS A 95 -18.53 -9.42 9.17
C LYS A 95 -17.24 -8.73 9.59
N GLU A 96 -16.12 -9.09 8.98
CA GLU A 96 -14.82 -8.49 9.30
C GLU A 96 -14.79 -7.02 8.87
N LEU A 97 -15.25 -6.71 7.65
CA LEU A 97 -15.36 -5.34 7.15
C LEU A 97 -16.30 -4.51 8.02
N ALA A 98 -17.51 -5.00 8.28
CA ALA A 98 -18.51 -4.29 9.09
C ALA A 98 -18.00 -4.01 10.50
N LYS A 99 -17.33 -4.98 11.13
CA LYS A 99 -16.70 -4.80 12.43
C LYS A 99 -15.60 -3.73 12.39
N TYR A 100 -14.67 -3.83 11.43
CA TYR A 100 -13.55 -2.89 11.35
C TYR A 100 -14.03 -1.46 11.07
N VAL A 101 -14.98 -1.30 10.15
CA VAL A 101 -15.62 -0.01 9.80
C VAL A 101 -16.26 0.62 11.04
N SER A 102 -17.02 -0.17 11.81
CA SER A 102 -17.64 0.31 13.05
C SER A 102 -16.62 0.67 14.13
N ASP A 103 -15.60 -0.17 14.33
CA ASP A 103 -14.60 0.02 15.38
C ASP A 103 -13.70 1.25 15.12
N HIS A 104 -13.52 1.64 13.84
CA HIS A 104 -12.62 2.74 13.43
C HIS A 104 -13.35 3.98 12.88
N GLY A 105 -14.70 3.98 12.87
CA GLY A 105 -15.49 5.11 12.40
C GLY A 105 -15.31 5.45 10.91
N ILE A 106 -15.08 4.44 10.08
CA ILE A 106 -14.89 4.60 8.63
C ILE A 106 -16.23 5.00 7.99
N SER A 107 -16.28 6.13 7.28
CA SER A 107 -17.52 6.58 6.64
C SER A 107 -17.28 7.56 5.49
N TRP A 108 -17.82 7.27 4.31
CA TRP A 108 -17.85 8.19 3.18
C TRP A 108 -19.08 9.14 3.20
N GLU A 109 -19.86 9.18 4.29
CA GLU A 109 -21.10 9.98 4.36
C GLU A 109 -20.86 11.49 4.16
N GLU A 110 -19.73 12.01 4.61
CA GLU A 110 -19.36 13.42 4.41
C GLU A 110 -18.93 13.70 2.96
N ASN A 111 -18.60 12.66 2.19
CA ASN A 111 -18.11 12.75 0.81
C ASN A 111 -19.15 12.25 -0.22
N ASN A 112 -20.44 12.49 0.03
CA ASN A 112 -21.53 12.05 -0.87
C ASN A 112 -21.35 12.49 -2.33
N ASP A 113 -20.80 13.69 -2.56
CA ASP A 113 -20.52 14.18 -3.91
C ASP A 113 -19.42 13.36 -4.61
N LEU A 114 -18.39 12.91 -3.87
CA LEU A 114 -17.38 11.99 -4.39
C LEU A 114 -18.03 10.67 -4.82
N ILE A 115 -18.84 10.06 -3.96
CA ILE A 115 -19.54 8.79 -4.26
C ILE A 115 -20.40 8.93 -5.52
N LYS A 116 -21.17 10.02 -5.62
CA LYS A 116 -21.97 10.33 -6.81
C LYS A 116 -21.09 10.44 -8.06
N ASN A 117 -20.01 11.22 -8.00
CA ASN A 117 -19.13 11.45 -9.14
C ASN A 117 -18.46 10.16 -9.60
N LEU A 118 -17.98 9.33 -8.66
CA LEU A 118 -17.39 8.02 -8.95
C LEU A 118 -18.43 7.08 -9.57
N TYR A 119 -19.65 7.03 -9.05
CA TYR A 119 -20.72 6.24 -9.65
C TYR A 119 -21.04 6.68 -11.09
N GLU A 120 -21.14 7.98 -11.34
CA GLU A 120 -21.35 8.52 -12.69
C GLU A 120 -20.19 8.19 -13.64
N LEU A 121 -18.95 8.29 -13.14
CA LEU A 121 -17.75 7.93 -13.89
C LEU A 121 -17.76 6.44 -14.26
N ILE A 122 -18.13 5.57 -13.31
CA ILE A 122 -18.32 4.14 -13.54
C ILE A 122 -19.37 3.93 -14.64
N CYS A 123 -20.55 4.55 -14.52
CA CYS A 123 -21.64 4.39 -15.50
C CYS A 123 -21.25 4.79 -16.93
N ARG A 124 -20.38 5.80 -17.08
CA ARG A 124 -19.91 6.29 -18.38
C ARG A 124 -18.83 5.39 -19.00
N SER A 125 -18.17 4.56 -18.20
CA SER A 125 -17.08 3.69 -18.65
C SER A 125 -17.55 2.55 -19.55
N ASP A 126 -16.68 2.10 -20.45
CA ASP A 126 -16.97 0.94 -21.29
C ASP A 126 -17.00 -0.35 -20.47
N ILE A 127 -16.25 -0.42 -19.36
CA ILE A 127 -16.28 -1.53 -18.39
C ILE A 127 -17.71 -1.74 -17.88
N TYR A 128 -18.41 -0.67 -17.51
CA TYR A 128 -19.79 -0.73 -17.05
C TYR A 128 -20.76 -1.09 -18.16
N LYS A 129 -20.65 -0.46 -19.34
CA LYS A 129 -21.53 -0.76 -20.48
C LYS A 129 -21.41 -2.23 -20.91
N GLU A 130 -20.20 -2.75 -21.04
CA GLU A 130 -19.91 -4.16 -21.34
C GLU A 130 -20.55 -5.09 -20.31
N TYR A 131 -20.33 -4.80 -19.02
CA TYR A 131 -20.88 -5.60 -17.92
C TYR A 131 -22.41 -5.58 -17.92
N MET A 132 -23.04 -4.43 -18.11
CA MET A 132 -24.50 -4.29 -18.12
C MET A 132 -25.16 -4.95 -19.33
N ALA A 133 -24.47 -5.02 -20.47
CA ALA A 133 -24.96 -5.60 -21.72
C ALA A 133 -24.74 -7.11 -21.85
N ALA A 134 -23.88 -7.73 -21.03
CA ALA A 134 -23.62 -9.16 -21.12
C ALA A 134 -24.92 -10.00 -20.90
N PRO A 135 -25.06 -11.18 -21.51
CA PRO A 135 -26.30 -11.97 -21.44
C PRO A 135 -26.54 -12.63 -20.06
N SER A 136 -25.45 -12.94 -19.34
CA SER A 136 -25.50 -13.54 -17.99
C SER A 136 -24.32 -13.04 -17.16
N SER A 137 -24.43 -13.11 -15.83
CA SER A 137 -23.34 -12.87 -14.87
C SER A 137 -23.24 -14.03 -13.90
N ASP A 138 -22.04 -14.55 -13.73
CA ASP A 138 -21.68 -15.41 -12.61
C ASP A 138 -20.86 -14.63 -11.58
N TYR A 139 -20.54 -15.29 -10.48
CA TYR A 139 -19.80 -14.68 -9.38
C TYR A 139 -18.38 -14.22 -9.80
N GLU A 140 -17.72 -14.95 -10.69
CA GLU A 140 -16.38 -14.58 -11.15
C GLU A 140 -16.43 -13.32 -12.03
N ASN A 141 -17.40 -13.21 -12.94
CA ASN A 141 -17.62 -12.00 -13.73
C ASN A 141 -17.94 -10.79 -12.84
N ASP A 142 -18.71 -10.99 -11.77
CA ASP A 142 -19.03 -9.95 -10.79
C ASP A 142 -17.77 -9.44 -10.05
N LYS A 143 -16.85 -10.35 -9.70
CA LYS A 143 -15.53 -10.02 -9.13
C LYS A 143 -14.63 -9.31 -10.12
N VAL A 144 -14.50 -9.83 -11.34
CA VAL A 144 -13.68 -9.24 -12.41
C VAL A 144 -14.14 -7.83 -12.74
N PHE A 145 -15.45 -7.59 -12.74
CA PHE A 145 -16.02 -6.24 -12.89
C PHE A 145 -15.44 -5.28 -11.84
N TRP A 146 -15.58 -5.57 -10.55
CA TRP A 146 -15.06 -4.68 -9.49
C TRP A 146 -13.54 -4.55 -9.51
N ARG A 147 -12.81 -5.62 -9.84
CA ARG A 147 -11.35 -5.53 -10.03
C ARG A 147 -10.97 -4.57 -11.17
N ARG A 148 -11.72 -4.57 -12.27
CA ARG A 148 -11.54 -3.59 -13.36
C ARG A 148 -11.88 -2.18 -12.91
N ILE A 149 -12.95 -1.99 -12.13
CA ILE A 149 -13.33 -0.69 -11.56
C ILE A 149 -12.22 -0.15 -10.65
N TYR A 150 -11.77 -0.93 -9.68
CA TYR A 150 -10.65 -0.55 -8.80
C TYR A 150 -9.41 -0.13 -9.60
N LYS A 151 -8.98 -0.98 -10.55
CA LYS A 151 -7.72 -0.77 -11.28
C LYS A 151 -7.78 0.35 -12.33
N LYS A 152 -8.91 0.51 -13.03
CA LYS A 152 -8.99 1.37 -14.22
C LYS A 152 -9.77 2.66 -14.00
N ILE A 153 -10.56 2.74 -12.93
CA ILE A 153 -11.39 3.90 -12.64
C ILE A 153 -10.98 4.52 -11.32
N LEU A 154 -10.99 3.76 -10.21
CA LEU A 154 -10.75 4.34 -8.88
C LEU A 154 -9.27 4.69 -8.66
N MET A 155 -8.35 3.76 -8.93
CA MET A 155 -6.91 3.97 -8.74
C MET A 155 -6.31 5.19 -9.48
N PRO A 156 -6.69 5.52 -10.73
CA PRO A 156 -6.20 6.73 -11.39
C PRO A 156 -7.03 8.00 -11.11
N ASP A 157 -8.11 7.93 -10.33
CA ASP A 157 -9.01 9.07 -10.12
C ASP A 157 -8.41 10.12 -9.19
N LYS A 158 -8.16 11.32 -9.73
CA LYS A 158 -7.51 12.41 -8.99
C LYS A 158 -8.37 13.02 -7.91
N ALA A 159 -9.71 12.95 -8.03
CA ALA A 159 -10.58 13.45 -6.99
C ALA A 159 -10.56 12.50 -5.78
N LEU A 160 -10.57 11.19 -6.02
CA LEU A 160 -10.41 10.19 -4.97
C LEU A 160 -9.04 10.31 -4.29
N ASP A 161 -7.94 10.43 -5.06
CA ASP A 161 -6.60 10.65 -4.51
C ASP A 161 -6.57 11.85 -3.55
N ALA A 162 -7.10 13.00 -3.99
CA ALA A 162 -7.13 14.22 -3.18
C ALA A 162 -7.99 14.09 -1.91
N GLN A 163 -9.12 13.39 -2.00
CA GLN A 163 -9.99 13.16 -0.84
C GLN A 163 -9.37 12.21 0.18
N ILE A 164 -8.67 11.16 -0.29
CA ILE A 164 -7.89 10.26 0.57
C ILE A 164 -6.83 11.07 1.33
N GLU A 165 -6.10 11.96 0.64
CA GLU A 165 -5.09 12.81 1.26
C GLU A 165 -5.67 13.79 2.29
N GLU A 166 -6.85 14.35 2.02
CA GLU A 166 -7.56 15.25 2.94
C GLU A 166 -8.01 14.53 4.23
N ILE A 167 -8.47 13.27 4.10
CA ILE A 167 -8.87 12.47 5.26
C ILE A 167 -7.65 12.13 6.13
N ASN A 168 -6.53 11.74 5.51
CA ASN A 168 -5.35 11.33 6.27
C ASN A 168 -4.04 11.47 5.47
N LEU A 169 -3.13 12.29 5.99
CA LEU A 169 -1.81 12.56 5.40
C LEU A 169 -0.91 11.31 5.26
N TYR A 170 -1.12 10.26 6.07
CA TYR A 170 -0.32 9.04 6.00
C TYR A 170 -0.58 8.18 4.74
N TRP A 171 -1.65 8.48 3.98
CA TRP A 171 -2.11 7.64 2.87
C TRP A 171 -1.54 7.98 1.50
N ASN A 172 -0.88 9.13 1.34
CA ASN A 172 -0.50 9.72 0.04
C ASN A 172 0.22 8.71 -0.90
N ASP A 173 1.13 7.91 -0.34
CA ASP A 173 1.94 6.96 -1.11
C ASP A 173 1.45 5.50 -1.05
N ASP A 174 0.37 5.23 -0.28
CA ASP A 174 -0.06 3.86 -0.01
C ASP A 174 -1.11 3.36 -1.01
N SER A 175 -1.79 4.27 -1.71
CA SER A 175 -2.99 3.98 -2.50
C SER A 175 -2.77 2.86 -3.51
N GLU A 176 -1.73 2.95 -4.35
CA GLU A 176 -1.42 1.93 -5.36
C GLU A 176 -1.14 0.56 -4.74
N THR A 177 -0.37 0.53 -3.65
CA THR A 177 -0.06 -0.68 -2.91
C THR A 177 -1.33 -1.29 -2.33
N VAL A 178 -2.20 -0.47 -1.73
CA VAL A 178 -3.48 -0.90 -1.17
C VAL A 178 -4.44 -1.41 -2.25
N PHE A 179 -4.53 -0.75 -3.42
CA PHE A 179 -5.31 -1.27 -4.55
C PHE A 179 -4.80 -2.63 -5.03
N SER A 180 -3.49 -2.87 -4.97
CA SER A 180 -2.92 -4.19 -5.27
C SER A 180 -3.37 -5.27 -4.27
N PHE A 181 -3.55 -4.90 -3.00
CA PHE A 181 -4.07 -5.78 -1.96
C PHE A 181 -5.57 -6.01 -2.13
N ILE A 182 -6.34 -4.99 -2.50
CA ILE A 182 -7.75 -5.14 -2.86
C ILE A 182 -7.90 -6.10 -4.04
N ASP A 183 -7.09 -5.99 -5.09
CA ASP A 183 -7.11 -6.95 -6.21
C ASP A 183 -6.89 -8.39 -5.73
N LYS A 184 -5.96 -8.60 -4.79
CA LYS A 184 -5.75 -9.91 -4.15
C LYS A 184 -6.95 -10.34 -3.32
N THR A 185 -7.50 -9.46 -2.47
CA THR A 185 -8.69 -9.73 -1.67
C THR A 185 -9.84 -10.17 -2.55
N VAL A 186 -10.20 -9.38 -3.56
CA VAL A 186 -11.29 -9.71 -4.47
C VAL A 186 -11.04 -11.04 -5.17
N LYS A 187 -9.82 -11.36 -5.63
CA LYS A 187 -9.53 -12.68 -6.22
C LYS A 187 -9.88 -13.85 -5.30
N HIS A 188 -9.56 -13.75 -4.00
CA HIS A 188 -9.75 -14.82 -3.01
C HIS A 188 -11.18 -14.93 -2.46
N PHE A 189 -12.05 -13.98 -2.81
CA PHE A 189 -13.46 -14.06 -2.44
C PHE A 189 -14.12 -15.30 -3.08
N CYS A 190 -14.82 -16.06 -2.24
CA CYS A 190 -15.50 -17.30 -2.56
C CYS A 190 -16.97 -17.17 -2.15
N VAL A 191 -17.90 -17.58 -3.01
CA VAL A 191 -19.34 -17.38 -2.78
C VAL A 191 -19.84 -18.19 -1.58
N GLU A 192 -19.24 -19.36 -1.34
CA GLU A 192 -19.55 -20.31 -0.28
C GLU A 192 -19.25 -19.78 1.12
N ASN A 193 -18.34 -18.82 1.24
CA ASN A 193 -17.99 -18.23 2.54
C ASN A 193 -19.03 -17.18 3.01
N GLU A 194 -19.92 -16.74 2.11
CA GLU A 194 -20.97 -15.76 2.38
C GLU A 194 -20.44 -14.54 3.18
N GLU A 195 -21.12 -14.15 4.26
CA GLU A 195 -20.73 -13.06 5.16
C GLU A 195 -19.47 -13.33 6.00
N ASN A 196 -19.01 -14.58 6.06
CA ASN A 196 -17.84 -15.02 6.83
C ASN A 196 -16.56 -15.07 5.98
N GLN A 197 -16.59 -14.54 4.75
CA GLN A 197 -15.40 -14.42 3.91
C GLN A 197 -14.30 -13.64 4.63
N SER A 198 -13.13 -14.23 4.85
CA SER A 198 -12.01 -13.52 5.46
C SER A 198 -11.42 -12.48 4.52
N LEU A 199 -11.00 -11.35 5.11
CA LEU A 199 -10.19 -10.32 4.48
C LEU A 199 -8.70 -10.64 4.66
N LEU A 200 -7.84 -9.87 3.97
CA LEU A 200 -6.41 -9.98 4.20
C LEU A 200 -6.07 -9.49 5.61
N PRO A 201 -5.38 -10.29 6.45
CA PRO A 201 -4.90 -9.82 7.74
C PRO A 201 -3.88 -8.69 7.54
N MET A 202 -3.72 -7.82 8.54
CA MET A 202 -2.76 -6.72 8.50
C MET A 202 -1.35 -7.22 8.15
N TYR A 203 -0.81 -8.15 8.95
CA TYR A 203 0.45 -8.84 8.67
C TYR A 203 0.18 -10.24 8.11
N ARG A 204 1.06 -10.74 7.23
CA ARG A 204 0.96 -12.13 6.76
C ARG A 204 1.26 -13.12 7.90
N ASP A 205 2.28 -12.80 8.68
CA ASP A 205 2.78 -13.59 9.81
C ASP A 205 3.44 -12.65 10.83
N GLU A 206 3.69 -13.14 12.05
CA GLU A 206 4.31 -12.33 13.12
C GLU A 206 5.75 -11.90 12.74
N SER A 207 6.43 -12.65 11.86
CA SER A 207 7.78 -12.31 11.43
C SER A 207 7.84 -11.01 10.63
N ASP A 208 6.80 -10.68 9.87
CA ASP A 208 6.74 -9.41 9.14
C ASP A 208 6.50 -8.23 10.11
N LYS A 209 5.76 -8.44 11.20
CA LYS A 209 5.58 -7.44 12.25
C LYS A 209 6.87 -7.22 13.05
N GLU A 210 7.54 -8.30 13.45
CA GLU A 210 8.87 -8.23 14.08
C GLU A 210 9.89 -7.54 13.17
N PHE A 211 9.87 -7.86 11.87
CA PHE A 211 10.72 -7.22 10.87
C PHE A 211 10.51 -5.71 10.82
N ALA A 212 9.26 -5.24 10.83
CA ALA A 212 8.95 -3.81 10.84
C ALA A 212 9.53 -3.08 12.05
N ILE A 213 9.25 -3.59 13.25
CA ILE A 213 9.69 -2.98 14.51
C ILE A 213 11.22 -2.98 14.58
N GLN A 214 11.86 -4.11 14.27
CA GLN A 214 13.32 -4.24 14.36
C GLN A 214 14.05 -3.41 13.32
N LEU A 215 13.57 -3.37 12.07
CA LEU A 215 14.26 -2.66 10.99
C LEU A 215 14.36 -1.18 11.32
N TYR A 216 13.24 -0.58 11.70
CA TYR A 216 13.20 0.84 12.02
C TYR A 216 13.99 1.16 13.29
N LYS A 217 13.86 0.33 14.33
CA LYS A 217 14.65 0.46 15.55
C LYS A 217 16.16 0.46 15.26
N PHE A 218 16.66 -0.54 14.55
CA PHE A 218 18.09 -0.63 14.21
C PHE A 218 18.54 0.53 13.34
N ALA A 219 17.70 0.99 12.40
CA ALA A 219 18.00 2.14 11.58
C ALA A 219 18.18 3.43 12.42
N ILE A 220 17.33 3.67 13.42
CA ILE A 220 17.43 4.84 14.29
C ILE A 220 18.58 4.73 15.28
N GLU A 221 18.74 3.60 15.96
CA GLU A 221 19.75 3.41 17.01
C GLU A 221 21.19 3.55 16.51
N ASN A 222 21.44 3.12 15.27
CA ASN A 222 22.79 3.10 14.68
C ASN A 222 23.01 4.21 13.65
N LYS A 223 22.13 5.23 13.62
CA LYS A 223 22.14 6.29 12.58
C LYS A 223 23.51 6.95 12.40
N ASP A 224 24.20 7.26 13.50
CA ASP A 224 25.48 8.00 13.48
C ASP A 224 26.60 7.12 12.90
N GLU A 225 26.57 5.82 13.20
CA GLU A 225 27.51 4.85 12.63
C GLU A 225 27.27 4.67 11.13
N TYR A 226 26.00 4.52 10.72
CA TYR A 226 25.64 4.37 9.31
C TYR A 226 25.97 5.62 8.50
N MET A 227 25.70 6.81 9.06
CA MET A 227 26.06 8.08 8.45
C MET A 227 27.58 8.17 8.22
N LYS A 228 28.39 7.79 9.22
CA LYS A 228 29.84 7.76 9.07
C LYS A 228 30.30 6.80 7.96
N TRP A 229 29.68 5.62 7.83
CA TRP A 229 30.01 4.69 6.74
C TRP A 229 29.66 5.24 5.36
N ILE A 230 28.53 5.95 5.25
CA ILE A 230 28.11 6.63 4.03
C ILE A 230 29.14 7.72 3.68
N GLU A 231 29.46 8.61 4.61
CA GLU A 231 30.44 9.70 4.41
C GLU A 231 31.83 9.18 4.04
N ASP A 232 32.34 8.15 4.74
CA ASP A 232 33.66 7.57 4.47
C ASP A 232 33.76 6.99 3.05
N THR A 233 32.66 6.46 2.54
CA THR A 233 32.58 5.84 1.21
C THR A 233 32.30 6.88 0.12
N ALA A 234 31.56 7.94 0.46
CA ALA A 234 31.16 8.99 -0.46
C ALA A 234 32.29 9.99 -0.79
N LYS A 235 33.46 9.94 -0.15
CA LYS A 235 34.58 10.90 -0.33
C LYS A 235 35.01 11.21 -1.77
N ASN A 236 34.75 10.31 -2.73
CA ASN A 236 35.06 10.49 -4.15
C ASN A 236 33.91 11.11 -4.97
N TRP A 237 32.74 11.29 -4.37
CA TRP A 237 31.58 11.95 -4.94
C TRP A 237 31.57 13.40 -4.47
N GLU A 238 30.88 14.30 -5.16
CA GLU A 238 30.67 15.68 -4.67
C GLU A 238 29.82 15.64 -3.37
N VAL A 239 30.50 15.43 -2.23
CA VAL A 239 29.92 15.13 -0.91
C VAL A 239 29.07 16.28 -0.36
N GLU A 240 29.18 17.47 -0.95
CA GLU A 240 28.71 18.70 -0.33
C GLU A 240 27.18 18.80 -0.23
N ARG A 241 26.39 17.93 -0.91
CA ARG A 241 24.94 17.80 -0.65
C ARG A 241 24.38 16.41 -1.00
N ILE A 242 24.58 15.41 -0.14
CA ILE A 242 23.77 14.17 -0.22
C ILE A 242 22.32 14.52 0.17
N ALA A 243 21.35 14.16 -0.66
CA ALA A 243 19.94 14.41 -0.34
C ALA A 243 19.52 13.60 0.90
N ALA A 244 18.73 14.20 1.79
CA ALA A 244 18.24 13.50 3.00
C ALA A 244 17.47 12.22 2.67
N MET A 245 16.77 12.17 1.54
CA MET A 245 16.11 10.95 1.06
C MET A 245 17.10 9.83 0.72
N ASP A 246 18.21 10.16 0.05
CA ASP A 246 19.25 9.19 -0.29
C ASP A 246 19.92 8.65 0.99
N ILE A 247 20.12 9.50 2.00
CA ILE A 247 20.60 9.09 3.33
C ILE A 247 19.61 8.13 3.99
N ALA A 248 18.32 8.45 4.03
CA ALA A 248 17.29 7.60 4.63
C ALA A 248 17.24 6.21 3.96
N ILE A 249 17.31 6.16 2.62
CA ILE A 249 17.36 4.91 1.86
C ILE A 249 18.59 4.08 2.24
N MET A 250 19.78 4.69 2.20
CA MET A 250 21.02 3.98 2.54
C MET A 250 21.05 3.53 4.01
N GLN A 251 20.54 4.34 4.93
CA GLN A 251 20.46 4.04 6.36
C GLN A 251 19.58 2.81 6.61
N ALA A 252 18.39 2.74 6.01
CA ALA A 252 17.52 1.57 6.10
C ALA A 252 18.17 0.32 5.46
N ALA A 253 18.81 0.48 4.30
CA ALA A 253 19.50 -0.61 3.63
C ALA A 253 20.65 -1.19 4.48
N ILE A 254 21.46 -0.33 5.08
CA ILE A 254 22.56 -0.73 5.96
C ILE A 254 22.01 -1.47 7.19
N ALA A 255 20.96 -0.95 7.83
CA ALA A 255 20.31 -1.61 8.95
C ALA A 255 19.85 -3.02 8.59
N GLU A 256 19.23 -3.19 7.41
CA GLU A 256 18.80 -4.50 6.95
C GLU A 256 19.98 -5.44 6.65
N LEU A 257 21.04 -4.91 6.03
CA LEU A 257 22.25 -5.67 5.71
C LEU A 257 22.92 -6.22 6.96
N THR A 258 23.05 -5.43 8.03
CA THR A 258 23.79 -5.81 9.24
C THR A 258 22.96 -6.61 10.25
N HIS A 259 21.65 -6.39 10.35
CA HIS A 259 20.84 -6.98 11.42
C HIS A 259 19.92 -8.12 10.98
N PHE A 260 19.71 -8.33 9.67
CA PHE A 260 18.80 -9.37 9.17
C PHE A 260 19.55 -10.46 8.42
N PRO A 261 20.10 -11.46 9.14
CA PRO A 261 20.99 -12.44 8.55
C PRO A 261 20.27 -13.40 7.58
N THR A 262 18.95 -13.55 7.70
CA THR A 262 18.14 -14.43 6.84
C THR A 262 17.81 -13.81 5.49
N ILE A 263 18.04 -12.51 5.28
CA ILE A 263 17.75 -11.83 4.02
C ILE A 263 19.05 -11.74 3.18
N PRO A 264 19.09 -12.31 1.97
CA PRO A 264 20.27 -12.24 1.12
C PRO A 264 20.66 -10.80 0.76
N VAL A 265 21.97 -10.52 0.71
CA VAL A 265 22.53 -9.20 0.37
C VAL A 265 21.92 -8.63 -0.91
N ASN A 266 21.90 -9.42 -1.99
CA ASN A 266 21.40 -8.95 -3.28
C ASN A 266 19.90 -8.62 -3.25
N VAL A 267 19.12 -9.32 -2.41
CA VAL A 267 17.70 -9.00 -2.22
C VAL A 267 17.57 -7.65 -1.56
N THR A 268 18.28 -7.42 -0.44
CA THR A 268 18.28 -6.13 0.25
C THR A 268 18.70 -5.00 -0.70
N LEU A 269 19.83 -5.13 -1.42
CA LEU A 269 20.31 -4.10 -2.35
C LEU A 269 19.27 -3.79 -3.44
N ASN A 270 18.73 -4.81 -4.10
CA ASN A 270 17.73 -4.63 -5.17
C ASN A 270 16.49 -3.88 -4.65
N GLU A 271 15.98 -4.23 -3.48
CA GLU A 271 14.78 -3.62 -2.90
C GLU A 271 14.97 -2.13 -2.63
N TYR A 272 16.10 -1.74 -2.03
CA TYR A 272 16.37 -0.31 -1.75
C TYR A 272 16.75 0.48 -3.00
N ILE A 273 17.34 -0.16 -4.02
CA ILE A 273 17.55 0.45 -5.33
C ILE A 273 16.20 0.71 -6.01
N GLU A 274 15.25 -0.23 -5.98
CA GLU A 274 13.91 0.00 -6.51
C GLU A 274 13.23 1.17 -5.78
N ILE A 275 13.31 1.24 -4.44
CA ILE A 275 12.80 2.39 -3.67
C ILE A 275 13.44 3.70 -4.16
N SER A 276 14.75 3.72 -4.40
CA SER A 276 15.43 4.94 -4.88
C SER A 276 14.94 5.43 -6.25
N LYS A 277 14.46 4.53 -7.13
CA LYS A 277 13.90 4.92 -8.44
C LYS A 277 12.58 5.68 -8.31
N PHE A 278 11.83 5.44 -7.24
CA PHE A 278 10.56 6.14 -6.97
C PHE A 278 10.78 7.45 -6.23
N TYR A 279 11.72 7.50 -5.29
CA TYR A 279 11.89 8.62 -4.36
C TYR A 279 13.06 9.56 -4.66
N SER A 280 13.96 9.18 -5.56
CA SER A 280 15.20 9.92 -5.84
C SER A 280 15.44 10.11 -7.35
N THR A 281 16.53 10.80 -7.70
CA THR A 281 16.91 11.02 -9.11
C THR A 281 17.64 9.81 -9.70
N GLU A 282 17.71 9.71 -11.03
CA GLU A 282 18.50 8.66 -11.71
C GLU A 282 19.99 8.69 -11.30
N LYS A 283 20.54 9.89 -11.08
CA LYS A 283 21.89 10.08 -10.54
C LYS A 283 22.01 9.54 -9.11
N SER A 284 21.02 9.83 -8.26
CA SER A 284 20.95 9.30 -6.90
C SER A 284 20.87 7.78 -6.87
N CYS A 285 20.11 7.15 -7.78
CA CYS A 285 20.03 5.69 -7.86
C CYS A 285 21.41 5.06 -8.10
N THR A 286 22.18 5.63 -9.04
CA THR A 286 23.54 5.16 -9.36
C THR A 286 24.49 5.38 -8.19
N PHE A 287 24.37 6.53 -7.52
CA PHE A 287 25.14 6.86 -6.32
C PHE A 287 24.86 5.90 -5.16
N ILE A 288 23.58 5.72 -4.80
CA ILE A 288 23.13 4.82 -3.72
C ILE A 288 23.66 3.40 -3.97
N ASN A 289 23.52 2.89 -5.20
CA ASN A 289 24.03 1.57 -5.56
C ASN A 289 25.55 1.46 -5.33
N GLY A 290 26.32 2.43 -5.82
CA GLY A 290 27.79 2.43 -5.67
C GLY A 290 28.26 2.53 -4.21
N VAL A 291 27.57 3.32 -3.39
CA VAL A 291 27.87 3.45 -1.96
C VAL A 291 27.52 2.17 -1.22
N LEU A 292 26.32 1.61 -1.42
CA LEU A 292 25.88 0.39 -0.75
C LEU A 292 26.76 -0.82 -1.14
N ASP A 293 27.18 -0.94 -2.40
CA ASP A 293 28.12 -1.97 -2.84
C ASP A 293 29.47 -1.86 -2.12
N SER A 294 29.99 -0.64 -2.01
CA SER A 294 31.27 -0.37 -1.35
C SER A 294 31.21 -0.65 0.15
N ILE A 295 30.14 -0.24 0.83
CA ILE A 295 29.87 -0.54 2.25
C ILE A 295 29.74 -2.05 2.44
N THR A 296 28.96 -2.73 1.59
CA THR A 296 28.79 -4.19 1.65
C THR A 296 30.12 -4.92 1.53
N ASN A 297 30.99 -4.50 0.60
CA ASN A 297 32.32 -5.08 0.43
C ASN A 297 33.22 -4.83 1.65
N LYS A 298 33.14 -3.64 2.26
CA LYS A 298 33.88 -3.32 3.49
C LYS A 298 33.39 -4.17 4.67
N LEU A 299 32.09 -4.26 4.89
CA LEU A 299 31.50 -5.07 5.96
C LEU A 299 31.81 -6.57 5.78
N ARG A 300 31.91 -7.05 4.53
CA ARG A 300 32.37 -8.42 4.24
C ARG A 300 33.82 -8.63 4.65
N LYS A 301 34.72 -7.69 4.33
CA LYS A 301 36.15 -7.76 4.72
C LYS A 301 36.34 -7.68 6.24
N GLU A 302 35.49 -6.92 6.93
CA GLU A 302 35.51 -6.77 8.39
C GLU A 302 34.78 -7.91 9.13
N ASN A 303 34.24 -8.92 8.44
CA ASN A 303 33.41 -9.99 9.01
C ASN A 303 32.19 -9.49 9.80
N LYS A 304 31.64 -8.32 9.44
CA LYS A 304 30.45 -7.72 10.05
C LYS A 304 29.15 -8.08 9.33
N LEU A 305 29.23 -8.72 8.15
CA LEU A 305 28.06 -9.29 7.47
C LEU A 305 27.84 -10.74 7.92
N LEU A 306 26.90 -10.94 8.84
CA LEU A 306 26.43 -12.25 9.21
C LEU A 306 25.19 -12.56 8.34
N LYS A 307 25.33 -13.36 7.28
CA LYS A 307 24.19 -13.84 6.49
C LYS A 307 24.08 -15.37 6.55
N VAL A 308 22.90 -15.88 6.89
CA VAL A 308 22.59 -17.32 6.89
C VAL A 308 22.60 -17.80 5.45
N GLY A 309 23.48 -18.74 5.12
CA GLY A 309 23.67 -19.27 3.76
C GLY A 309 24.89 -18.73 3.01
N ALA A 310 25.66 -17.79 3.59
CA ALA A 310 26.95 -17.36 3.03
C ALA A 310 28.15 -18.23 3.47
N LEU A 311 27.89 -19.46 3.94
CA LEU A 311 28.92 -20.49 4.00
C LEU A 311 28.83 -21.32 2.71
N VAL A 312 29.99 -21.45 2.07
CA VAL A 312 30.30 -22.16 0.81
C VAL A 312 30.14 -21.32 -0.46
N LYS A 313 31.09 -20.41 -0.68
CA LYS A 313 32.15 -20.62 -1.69
C LYS A 313 33.29 -19.61 -1.46
N ASN A 314 34.24 -20.02 -0.63
CA ASN A 314 35.63 -19.59 -0.81
C ASN A 314 36.15 -20.26 -2.09
N ASP A 315 35.83 -19.72 -3.25
CA ASP A 315 36.61 -20.02 -4.45
C ASP A 315 37.71 -18.95 -4.55
N TYR A 316 38.79 -19.22 -3.82
CA TYR A 316 40.11 -18.72 -4.23
C TYR A 316 40.43 -19.34 -5.59
N LYS A 317 40.47 -18.51 -6.63
CA LYS A 317 41.52 -18.54 -7.66
C LYS A 317 41.50 -17.28 -8.50
#